data_AF-A0A1L7BCY0-F1
#
_entry.id   AF-A0A1L7BCY0-F1
#
_cell.length_a   1.000
_cell.length_b   1.000
_cell.length_c   1.000
_cell.angle_alpha   90.00
_cell.angle_beta   90.00
_cell.angle_gamma   90.00
#
_symmetry.space_group_name_H-M   'P 1'
#
loop_
_entity.id
_entity.type
_entity.pdbx_description
1 polymer ?
#
loop_
_entity_poly.entity_id
_entity_poly.type
_entity_poly.pdbx_seq_one_letter_code
_entity_poly.pdbx_strand_id
1 'polypeptide(L)'
;MKKLFVSFFILALSIFYFGAFKDVPVNHWAYDAVNELSKLGIVSGMPDGTFQGNQGMTRYQVAVALYRMMNYIQSQIDKAVSNTSNVSKLREQILTLSDIVSTAMNKIEDLSSLKDSVQIVSSDVSELKTSLVNTKNDVKSLSIDISSLKNKVDELNNKITILESKMLNEDINKYLSQKVDLDKFNKLSYEFDNFKKQTENKLDALNGDIVTIKTENSNMQKTIDTLNNNYSSLEEYLNAKTKALDTRISTISGDVTQLKVDFQTFKSDYDITVQTFNKKIEKLNQIVSNYETISTVVENLNKNYSTLKSTTENKIDELSQEINEIKNSSNSTSSTSTIALIISILSGAVAGIALYLTITN
;
A
#
# COMPACT_ATOMS: atom_id res chain seq x y z
N MET A 1 -0.26 65.97 -29.68
CA MET A 1 -1.21 65.38 -28.71
C MET A 1 -2.47 64.76 -29.33
N LYS A 2 -2.83 65.01 -30.61
CA LYS A 2 -4.04 64.41 -31.23
C LYS A 2 -3.91 62.93 -31.69
N LYS A 3 -2.69 62.40 -31.84
CA LYS A 3 -2.46 60.99 -32.24
C LYS A 3 -2.44 59.99 -31.07
N LEU A 4 -2.34 60.47 -29.82
CA LEU A 4 -2.35 59.62 -28.62
C LEU A 4 -3.77 59.33 -28.11
N PHE A 5 -4.73 60.22 -28.35
CA PHE A 5 -6.14 60.00 -27.97
C PHE A 5 -6.87 59.00 -28.87
N VAL A 6 -6.52 58.94 -30.17
CA VAL A 6 -7.12 57.95 -31.10
C VAL A 6 -6.62 56.54 -30.79
N SER A 7 -5.40 56.39 -30.26
CA SER A 7 -4.87 55.09 -29.82
C SER A 7 -5.48 54.61 -28.50
N PHE A 8 -5.95 55.51 -27.64
CA PHE A 8 -6.64 55.16 -26.38
C PHE A 8 -8.13 54.88 -26.60
N PHE A 9 -8.75 55.53 -27.61
CA PHE A 9 -10.16 55.30 -27.97
C PHE A 9 -10.38 53.98 -28.72
N ILE A 10 -9.38 53.47 -29.44
CA ILE A 10 -9.41 52.11 -30.04
C ILE A 10 -9.12 51.01 -28.99
N LEU A 11 -8.49 51.36 -27.87
CA LEU A 11 -8.24 50.43 -26.75
C LEU A 11 -9.44 50.33 -25.78
N ALA A 12 -10.36 51.29 -25.81
CA ALA A 12 -11.51 51.36 -24.90
C ALA A 12 -12.80 50.70 -25.45
N LEU A 13 -12.82 50.21 -26.70
CA LEU A 13 -14.00 49.57 -27.30
C LEU A 13 -13.97 48.04 -27.35
N SER A 14 -12.98 47.41 -26.71
CA SER A 14 -12.87 45.94 -26.66
C SER A 14 -13.18 45.41 -25.26
N ILE A 15 -14.31 45.85 -24.68
CA ILE A 15 -14.94 45.05 -23.62
C ILE A 15 -15.56 43.86 -24.36
N PHE A 16 -14.75 42.82 -24.63
CA PHE A 16 -15.29 41.52 -25.02
C PHE A 16 -16.18 41.07 -23.87
N TYR A 17 -17.49 41.16 -24.07
CA TYR A 17 -18.46 40.52 -23.19
C TYR A 17 -18.11 39.03 -23.16
N PHE A 18 -17.45 38.58 -22.09
CA PHE A 18 -17.32 37.16 -21.72
C PHE A 18 -18.67 36.67 -21.17
N GLY A 19 -19.74 36.90 -21.94
CA GLY A 19 -21.10 36.47 -21.66
C GLY A 19 -21.54 35.51 -22.75
N ALA A 20 -22.38 34.54 -22.37
CA ALA A 20 -22.96 33.57 -23.29
C ALA A 20 -23.54 34.25 -24.54
N PHE A 21 -23.35 33.63 -25.70
CA PHE A 21 -23.83 34.18 -26.97
C PHE A 21 -25.36 34.32 -26.96
N LYS A 22 -25.85 35.46 -27.46
CA LYS A 22 -27.28 35.82 -27.40
C LYS A 22 -28.20 34.80 -28.09
N ASP A 23 -27.66 34.11 -29.09
CA ASP A 23 -28.34 33.13 -29.94
C ASP A 23 -28.03 31.68 -29.56
N VAL A 24 -27.34 31.44 -28.44
CA VAL A 24 -27.10 30.10 -27.88
C VAL A 24 -27.63 30.08 -26.45
N PRO A 25 -28.93 29.83 -26.23
CA PRO A 25 -29.52 29.79 -24.89
C PRO A 25 -29.04 28.57 -24.10
N VAL A 26 -29.13 28.63 -22.77
CA VAL A 26 -28.63 27.60 -21.83
C VAL A 26 -29.19 26.19 -22.09
N ASN A 27 -30.40 26.11 -22.62
CA ASN A 27 -31.08 24.85 -22.97
C ASN A 27 -30.77 24.35 -24.40
N HIS A 28 -29.90 25.03 -25.15
CA HIS A 28 -29.50 24.62 -26.49
C HIS A 28 -28.48 23.48 -26.41
N TRP A 29 -28.61 22.47 -27.27
CA TRP A 29 -27.71 21.29 -27.28
C TRP A 29 -26.22 21.66 -27.44
N ALA A 30 -25.93 22.74 -28.17
CA ALA A 30 -24.56 23.22 -28.40
C ALA A 30 -24.05 24.17 -27.32
N TYR A 31 -24.88 24.54 -26.33
CA TYR A 31 -24.55 25.57 -25.35
C TYR A 31 -23.23 25.29 -24.63
N ASP A 32 -23.10 24.09 -24.05
CA ASP A 32 -21.92 23.73 -23.26
C ASP A 32 -20.65 23.72 -24.12
N ALA A 33 -20.71 23.11 -25.30
CA ALA A 33 -19.57 23.02 -26.22
C ALA A 33 -19.11 24.40 -26.72
N VAL A 34 -20.05 25.26 -27.13
CA VAL A 34 -19.74 26.60 -27.65
C VAL A 34 -19.20 27.49 -26.53
N ASN A 35 -19.80 27.43 -25.34
CA ASN A 35 -19.36 28.17 -24.17
C ASN A 35 -17.95 27.76 -23.73
N GLU A 36 -17.66 26.46 -23.69
CA GLU A 36 -16.34 25.94 -23.33
C GLU A 36 -15.27 26.37 -24.35
N LEU A 37 -15.51 26.17 -25.64
CA LEU A 37 -14.58 26.58 -26.69
C LEU A 37 -14.36 28.10 -26.70
N SER A 38 -15.38 28.89 -26.37
CA SER A 38 -15.25 30.34 -26.24
C SER A 38 -14.42 30.74 -25.02
N LYS A 39 -14.60 30.05 -23.87
CA LYS A 39 -13.79 30.28 -22.66
C LYS A 39 -12.32 29.94 -22.89
N LEU A 40 -12.05 28.90 -23.66
CA LEU A 40 -10.70 28.53 -24.09
C LEU A 40 -10.13 29.45 -25.18
N GLY A 41 -10.93 30.41 -25.68
CA GLY A 41 -10.54 31.36 -26.73
C GLY A 41 -10.45 30.75 -28.14
N ILE A 42 -10.86 29.48 -28.29
CA ILE A 42 -10.73 28.70 -29.53
C ILE A 42 -11.71 29.21 -30.59
N VAL A 43 -12.95 29.47 -30.18
CA VAL A 43 -13.97 30.11 -31.01
C VAL A 43 -14.29 31.50 -30.49
N SER A 44 -14.76 32.38 -31.36
CA SER A 44 -15.20 33.73 -31.01
C SER A 44 -16.46 34.05 -31.81
N GLY A 45 -17.42 34.69 -31.16
CA GLY A 45 -18.63 35.15 -31.82
C GLY A 45 -18.42 36.43 -32.61
N MET A 46 -19.52 36.97 -33.09
CA MET A 46 -19.58 38.16 -33.91
C MET A 46 -19.64 39.43 -33.06
N PRO A 47 -19.32 40.61 -33.62
CA PRO A 47 -19.35 41.88 -32.89
C PRO A 47 -20.72 42.25 -32.29
N ASP A 48 -21.80 41.66 -32.80
CA ASP A 48 -23.18 41.86 -32.29
C ASP A 48 -23.51 41.00 -31.04
N GLY A 49 -22.60 40.09 -30.65
CA GLY A 49 -22.75 39.16 -29.54
C GLY A 49 -23.41 37.83 -29.89
N THR A 50 -23.52 37.48 -31.17
CA THR A 50 -24.06 36.19 -31.66
C THR A 50 -22.93 35.19 -32.01
N PHE A 51 -23.21 33.88 -31.95
CA PHE A 51 -22.32 32.80 -32.39
C PHE A 51 -22.58 32.40 -33.85
N GLN A 52 -23.82 32.52 -34.31
CA GLN A 52 -24.29 32.17 -35.67
C GLN A 52 -24.09 30.69 -36.03
N GLY A 53 -24.40 29.77 -35.11
CA GLY A 53 -24.13 28.33 -35.27
C GLY A 53 -24.83 27.62 -36.44
N ASN A 54 -25.87 28.22 -37.04
CA ASN A 54 -26.55 27.70 -38.23
C ASN A 54 -25.91 28.17 -39.55
N GLN A 55 -24.89 29.03 -39.50
CA GLN A 55 -24.14 29.49 -40.66
C GLN A 55 -22.94 28.59 -40.92
N GLY A 56 -22.66 28.33 -42.19
CA GLY A 56 -21.46 27.59 -42.58
C GLY A 56 -20.19 28.36 -42.19
N MET A 57 -19.25 27.70 -41.51
CA MET A 57 -17.95 28.30 -41.23
C MET A 57 -17.14 28.45 -42.53
N THR A 58 -16.54 29.62 -42.71
CA THR A 58 -15.56 29.82 -43.78
C THR A 58 -14.29 29.01 -43.51
N ARG A 59 -13.55 28.65 -44.57
CA ARG A 59 -12.25 27.98 -44.45
C ARG A 59 -11.29 28.74 -43.53
N TYR A 60 -11.35 30.07 -43.53
CA TYR A 60 -10.54 30.92 -42.66
C TYR A 60 -10.92 30.76 -41.17
N GLN A 61 -12.21 30.80 -40.84
CA GLN A 61 -12.67 30.60 -39.46
C GLN A 61 -12.31 29.23 -38.92
N VAL A 62 -12.43 28.18 -39.75
CA VAL A 62 -12.00 26.82 -39.39
C VAL A 62 -10.49 26.77 -39.13
N ALA A 63 -9.68 27.35 -40.01
CA ALA A 63 -8.22 27.37 -39.86
C ALA A 63 -7.78 28.10 -38.57
N VAL A 64 -8.41 29.24 -38.24
CA VAL A 64 -8.11 29.99 -37.01
C VAL A 64 -8.51 29.19 -35.77
N ALA A 65 -9.69 28.57 -35.76
CA ALA A 65 -10.13 27.75 -34.63
C ALA A 65 -9.19 26.55 -34.41
N LEU A 66 -8.78 25.86 -35.49
CA LEU A 66 -7.82 24.76 -35.42
C LEU A 66 -6.45 25.21 -34.90
N TYR A 67 -5.93 26.33 -35.38
CA TYR A 67 -4.66 26.89 -34.90
C TYR A 67 -4.68 27.18 -33.39
N ARG A 68 -5.77 27.81 -32.91
CA ARG A 68 -5.94 28.11 -31.47
C ARG A 68 -6.09 26.85 -30.63
N MET A 69 -6.85 25.87 -31.13
CA MET A 69 -6.99 24.56 -30.50
C MET A 69 -5.62 23.86 -30.38
N MET A 70 -4.82 23.84 -31.45
CA MET A 70 -3.48 23.23 -31.42
C MET A 70 -2.56 23.91 -30.41
N ASN A 71 -2.56 25.24 -30.34
CA ASN A 71 -1.77 25.97 -29.35
C ASN A 71 -2.23 25.70 -27.92
N TYR A 72 -3.54 25.59 -27.69
CA TYR A 72 -4.08 25.23 -26.39
C TYR A 72 -3.63 23.82 -25.98
N ILE A 73 -3.79 22.84 -26.87
CA ILE A 73 -3.34 21.46 -26.64
C ILE A 73 -1.83 21.43 -26.36
N GLN A 74 -1.01 22.12 -27.15
CA GLN A 74 0.43 22.20 -26.93
C GLN A 74 0.77 22.80 -25.56
N SER A 75 0.10 23.87 -25.13
CA SER A 75 0.30 24.46 -23.81
C SER A 75 -0.06 23.50 -22.66
N GLN A 76 -1.12 22.69 -22.81
CA GLN A 76 -1.47 21.67 -21.81
C GLN A 76 -0.44 20.54 -21.79
N ILE A 77 0.06 20.12 -22.96
CA ILE A 77 1.16 19.16 -23.08
C ILE A 77 2.42 19.71 -22.40
N ASP A 78 2.81 20.95 -22.66
CA ASP A 78 4.00 21.57 -22.06
C ASP A 78 3.90 21.66 -20.54
N LYS A 79 2.71 21.99 -20.01
CA LYS A 79 2.44 21.97 -18.55
C LYS A 79 2.55 20.56 -17.98
N ALA A 80 1.98 19.56 -18.65
CA ALA A 80 2.06 18.16 -18.22
C ALA A 80 3.51 17.64 -18.25
N VAL A 81 4.28 17.97 -19.29
CA VAL A 81 5.69 17.60 -19.44
C VAL A 81 6.56 18.30 -18.39
N SER A 82 6.34 19.59 -18.12
CA SER A 82 7.02 20.34 -17.05
C SER A 82 6.77 19.72 -15.67
N ASN A 83 5.52 19.30 -15.39
CA ASN A 83 5.19 18.63 -14.14
C ASN A 83 5.89 17.28 -14.01
N THR A 84 5.98 16.49 -15.09
CA THR A 84 6.74 15.24 -15.12
C THR A 84 8.24 15.48 -14.85
N SER A 85 8.84 16.51 -15.44
CA SER A 85 10.25 16.88 -15.18
C SER A 85 10.49 17.28 -13.71
N ASN A 86 9.56 18.02 -13.10
CA ASN A 86 9.64 18.38 -11.69
C ASN A 86 9.53 17.14 -10.78
N VAL A 87 8.67 16.17 -11.13
CA VAL A 87 8.57 14.89 -10.41
C VAL A 87 9.86 14.07 -10.54
N SER A 88 10.52 14.06 -11.71
CA SER A 88 11.82 13.40 -11.89
C SER A 88 12.91 14.03 -11.01
N LYS A 89 12.98 15.37 -10.96
CA LYS A 89 13.94 16.09 -10.10
C LYS A 89 13.67 15.86 -8.62
N LEU A 90 12.40 15.87 -8.20
CA LEU A 90 12.01 15.56 -6.83
C LEU A 90 12.40 14.12 -6.46
N ARG A 91 12.20 13.16 -7.37
CA ARG A 91 12.63 11.78 -7.17
C ARG A 91 14.15 11.67 -7.01
N GLU A 92 14.92 12.36 -7.84
CA GLU A 92 16.38 12.41 -7.73
C GLU A 92 16.81 13.01 -6.38
N GLN A 93 16.21 14.13 -5.97
CA GLN A 93 16.45 14.73 -4.65
C GLN A 93 16.11 13.78 -3.50
N ILE A 94 14.99 13.05 -3.58
CA ILE A 94 14.60 12.05 -2.57
C ILE A 94 15.63 10.91 -2.49
N LEU A 95 16.14 10.44 -3.63
CA LEU A 95 17.19 9.41 -3.66
C LEU A 95 18.48 9.92 -2.99
N THR A 96 18.93 11.12 -3.34
CA THR A 96 20.13 11.71 -2.70
C THR A 96 19.93 11.94 -1.21
N LEU A 97 18.74 12.34 -0.78
CA LEU A 97 18.41 12.52 0.64
C LEU A 97 18.42 11.18 1.38
N SER A 98 17.94 10.10 0.76
CA SER A 98 17.99 8.74 1.30
C SER A 98 19.44 8.29 1.54
N ASP A 99 20.34 8.57 0.61
CA ASP A 99 21.77 8.23 0.73
C ASP A 99 22.44 9.03 1.85
N ILE A 100 22.11 10.33 1.96
CA ILE A 100 22.60 11.19 3.04
C ILE A 100 22.11 10.67 4.40
N VAL A 101 20.83 10.30 4.52
CA VAL A 101 20.25 9.74 5.75
C VAL A 101 20.94 8.43 6.13
N SER A 102 21.16 7.54 5.17
CA SER A 102 21.87 6.27 5.39
C SER A 102 23.30 6.51 5.88
N THR A 103 24.00 7.46 5.27
CA THR A 103 25.35 7.86 5.69
C THR A 103 25.36 8.46 7.11
N ALA A 104 24.36 9.28 7.43
CA ALA A 104 24.21 9.86 8.76
C ALA A 104 23.92 8.79 9.83
N MET A 105 23.09 7.79 9.51
CA MET A 105 22.80 6.67 10.40
C MET A 105 24.06 5.86 10.74
N ASN A 106 24.88 5.53 9.74
CA ASN A 106 26.16 4.84 9.98
C ASN A 106 27.09 5.65 10.89
N LYS A 107 27.19 6.97 10.67
CA LYS A 107 27.99 7.84 11.56
C LYS A 107 27.44 7.88 12.99
N ILE A 108 26.13 7.82 13.17
CA ILE A 108 25.52 7.77 14.52
C ILE A 108 25.87 6.47 15.22
N GLU A 109 25.93 5.35 14.49
CA GLU A 109 26.39 4.07 15.00
C GLU A 109 27.86 4.13 15.43
N ASP A 110 28.74 4.71 14.59
CA ASP A 110 30.14 4.97 14.95
C ASP A 110 30.25 5.83 16.22
N LEU A 111 29.45 6.89 16.35
CA LEU A 111 29.41 7.73 17.56
C LEU A 111 28.96 6.95 18.81
N SER A 112 28.01 6.02 18.66
CA SER A 112 27.56 5.17 19.76
C SER A 112 28.69 4.27 20.25
N SER A 113 29.40 3.60 19.34
CA SER A 113 30.54 2.75 19.70
C SER A 113 31.69 3.53 20.35
N LEU A 114 31.92 4.78 19.90
CA LEU A 114 32.89 5.67 20.51
C LEU A 114 32.50 6.07 21.93
N LYS A 115 31.21 6.34 22.18
CA LYS A 115 30.68 6.66 23.51
C LYS A 115 30.93 5.52 24.49
N ASP A 116 30.69 4.27 24.07
CA ASP A 116 30.92 3.09 24.90
C ASP A 116 32.40 2.93 25.24
N SER A 117 33.27 3.13 24.24
CA SER A 117 34.73 3.13 24.44
C SER A 117 35.18 4.20 25.44
N VAL A 118 34.62 5.42 25.36
CA VAL A 118 34.92 6.51 26.30
C VAL A 118 34.44 6.17 27.72
N GLN A 119 33.29 5.52 27.86
CA GLN A 119 32.77 5.12 29.17
C GLN A 119 33.67 4.08 29.84
N ILE A 120 34.18 3.10 29.07
CA ILE A 120 35.16 2.12 29.55
C ILE A 120 36.43 2.82 30.02
N VAL A 121 37.01 3.69 29.19
CA VAL A 121 38.21 4.46 29.56
C VAL A 121 37.99 5.29 30.83
N SER A 122 36.81 5.89 31.00
CA SER A 122 36.48 6.63 32.23
C SER A 122 36.42 5.73 33.47
N SER A 123 35.97 4.48 33.31
CA SER A 123 35.98 3.48 34.38
C SER A 123 37.41 3.10 34.75
N ASP A 124 38.23 2.75 33.76
CA ASP A 124 39.64 2.39 33.94
C ASP A 124 40.43 3.51 34.62
N VAL A 125 40.21 4.76 34.23
CA VAL A 125 40.82 5.93 34.87
C VAL A 125 40.42 6.06 36.34
N SER A 126 39.18 5.73 36.69
CA SER A 126 38.70 5.78 38.07
C SER A 126 39.33 4.68 38.93
N GLU A 127 39.50 3.49 38.38
CA GLU A 127 40.20 2.38 39.02
C GLU A 127 41.70 2.68 39.21
N LEU A 128 42.36 3.20 38.18
CA LEU A 128 43.76 3.64 38.27
C LEU A 128 43.94 4.71 39.35
N LYS A 129 43.02 5.67 39.46
CA LYS A 129 43.04 6.69 40.52
C LYS A 129 42.95 6.06 41.91
N THR A 130 42.11 5.04 42.07
CA THR A 130 41.96 4.31 43.34
C THR A 130 43.24 3.56 43.70
N SER A 131 43.80 2.82 42.74
CA SER A 131 45.09 2.13 42.92
C SER A 131 46.22 3.09 43.29
N LEU A 132 46.30 4.26 42.63
CA LEU A 132 47.29 5.29 42.94
C LEU A 132 47.16 5.82 44.38
N VAL A 133 45.93 6.00 44.88
CA VAL A 133 45.68 6.41 46.27
C VAL A 133 46.16 5.33 47.24
N ASN A 134 45.90 4.06 46.96
CA ASN A 134 46.34 2.95 47.80
C ASN A 134 47.86 2.87 47.83
N THR A 135 48.53 2.89 46.67
CA THR A 135 50.01 2.90 46.59
C THR A 135 50.61 4.10 47.33
N LYS A 136 49.99 5.29 47.25
CA LYS A 136 50.43 6.46 48.01
C LYS A 136 50.35 6.23 49.53
N ASN A 137 49.33 5.52 49.99
CA ASN A 137 49.17 5.18 51.41
C ASN A 137 50.20 4.13 51.85
N ASP A 138 50.45 3.11 51.02
CA ASP A 138 51.47 2.10 51.28
C ASP A 138 52.87 2.74 51.40
N VAL A 139 53.22 3.66 50.48
CA VAL A 139 54.47 4.42 50.53
C VAL A 139 54.58 5.25 51.81
N LYS A 140 53.48 5.86 52.29
CA LYS A 140 53.47 6.56 53.58
C LYS A 140 53.73 5.63 54.75
N SER A 141 53.11 4.44 54.76
CA SER A 141 53.34 3.44 55.81
C SER A 141 54.80 3.00 55.84
N LEU A 142 55.37 2.70 54.67
CA LEU A 142 56.80 2.34 54.55
C LEU A 142 57.71 3.47 55.05
N SER A 143 57.37 4.73 54.78
CA SER A 143 58.14 5.87 55.31
C SER A 143 58.12 5.94 56.85
N ILE A 144 57.01 5.55 57.48
CA ILE A 144 56.90 5.46 58.95
C ILE A 144 57.75 4.30 59.47
N ASP A 145 57.66 3.14 58.84
CA ASP A 145 58.42 1.94 59.23
C ASP A 145 59.94 2.19 59.12
N ILE A 146 60.40 2.83 58.05
CA ILE A 146 61.82 3.23 57.87
C ILE A 146 62.27 4.16 59.00
N SER A 147 61.43 5.11 59.42
CA SER A 147 61.75 6.03 60.51
C SER A 147 61.89 5.30 61.85
N SER A 148 61.01 4.32 62.11
CA SER A 148 61.07 3.46 63.30
C SER A 148 62.31 2.58 63.32
N LEU A 149 62.65 1.97 62.17
CA LEU A 149 63.87 1.19 61.98
C LEU A 149 65.13 2.04 62.22
N LYS A 150 65.18 3.27 61.69
CA LYS A 150 66.30 4.19 61.92
C LYS A 150 66.49 4.47 63.41
N ASN A 151 65.42 4.76 64.13
CA ASN A 151 65.48 4.97 65.59
C ASN A 151 66.01 3.74 66.34
N LYS A 152 65.58 2.53 65.96
CA LYS A 152 66.09 1.28 66.56
C LYS A 152 67.57 1.06 66.25
N VAL A 153 68.03 1.39 65.05
CA VAL A 153 69.46 1.32 64.67
C VAL A 153 70.27 2.32 65.49
N ASP A 154 69.79 3.55 65.66
CA ASP A 154 70.47 4.55 66.50
C ASP A 154 70.53 4.11 67.97
N GLU A 155 69.45 3.50 68.49
CA GLU A 155 69.42 2.92 69.84
C GLU A 155 70.41 1.76 69.99
N LEU A 156 70.48 0.87 68.99
CA LEU A 156 71.44 -0.23 68.96
C LEU A 156 72.88 0.27 68.90
N ASN A 157 73.18 1.27 68.07
CA ASN A 157 74.49 1.89 67.99
C ASN A 157 74.92 2.48 69.34
N ASN A 158 74.01 3.22 70.01
CA ASN A 158 74.28 3.75 71.34
C ASN A 158 74.54 2.62 72.37
N LYS A 159 73.76 1.54 72.33
CA LYS A 159 73.98 0.36 73.18
C LYS A 159 75.32 -0.31 72.91
N ILE A 160 75.74 -0.43 71.64
CA ILE A 160 77.04 -0.97 71.24
C ILE A 160 78.16 -0.09 71.79
N THR A 161 78.10 1.23 71.60
CA THR A 161 79.10 2.15 72.15
C THR A 161 79.20 2.07 73.67
N ILE A 162 78.07 1.96 74.38
CA ILE A 162 78.05 1.76 75.83
C ILE A 162 78.69 0.40 76.20
N LEU A 163 78.37 -0.67 75.48
CA LEU A 163 78.98 -1.99 75.70
C LEU A 163 80.49 -1.98 75.46
N GLU A 164 80.95 -1.39 74.36
CA GLU A 164 82.38 -1.20 74.05
C GLU A 164 83.09 -0.42 75.16
N SER A 165 82.49 0.66 75.68
CA SER A 165 83.06 1.43 76.80
C SER A 165 83.11 0.66 78.12
N LYS A 166 82.12 -0.22 78.39
CA LYS A 166 82.08 -1.09 79.56
C LYS A 166 83.03 -2.28 79.45
N MET A 167 83.29 -2.76 78.24
CA MET A 167 84.30 -3.80 78.00
C MET A 167 85.74 -3.27 78.12
N LEU A 168 85.93 -1.94 78.05
CA LEU A 168 87.21 -1.26 78.22
C LEU A 168 87.51 -0.81 79.66
N ASN A 169 86.55 -0.84 80.59
CA ASN A 169 86.73 -0.43 81.99
C ASN A 169 86.15 -1.48 82.95
N GLU A 170 87.06 -2.18 83.64
CA GLU A 170 86.96 -2.90 84.93
C GLU A 170 85.71 -3.79 85.23
N ASP A 171 85.98 -5.03 85.66
CA ASP A 171 85.07 -5.98 86.33
C ASP A 171 84.19 -6.96 85.50
N ILE A 172 84.73 -7.56 84.45
CA ILE A 172 84.05 -8.65 83.70
C ILE A 172 83.82 -9.93 84.56
N ASN A 173 84.62 -10.20 85.59
CA ASN A 173 84.53 -11.46 86.35
C ASN A 173 83.52 -11.46 87.51
N LYS A 174 82.90 -10.31 87.83
CA LYS A 174 81.98 -10.19 88.99
C LYS A 174 80.51 -10.44 88.65
N TYR A 175 80.12 -10.31 87.39
CA TYR A 175 78.71 -10.34 86.95
C TYR A 175 78.27 -11.66 86.29
N LEU A 176 79.19 -12.58 85.98
CA LEU A 176 78.90 -13.85 85.29
C LEU A 176 78.14 -14.89 86.14
N SER A 177 77.90 -14.65 87.43
CA SER A 177 77.23 -15.61 88.33
C SER A 177 75.76 -15.30 88.63
N GLN A 178 75.13 -14.28 88.03
CA GLN A 178 73.72 -13.96 88.30
C GLN A 178 72.91 -13.65 87.03
N LYS A 179 72.03 -14.61 86.68
CA LYS A 179 70.86 -14.54 85.78
C LYS A 179 71.08 -14.59 84.26
N VAL A 180 71.20 -15.83 83.75
CA VAL A 180 70.42 -16.24 82.57
C VAL A 180 69.53 -17.40 83.02
N ASP A 181 68.23 -17.15 83.09
CA ASP A 181 67.23 -18.17 83.43
C ASP A 181 66.98 -19.02 82.17
N LEU A 182 67.83 -20.02 81.94
CA LEU A 182 67.81 -20.88 80.74
C LEU A 182 66.44 -21.51 80.47
N ASP A 183 65.65 -21.77 81.52
CA ASP A 183 64.32 -22.38 81.41
C ASP A 183 63.31 -21.45 80.71
N LYS A 184 63.38 -20.13 80.94
CA LYS A 184 62.53 -19.17 80.23
C LYS A 184 62.87 -19.11 78.74
N PHE A 185 64.15 -19.17 78.40
CA PHE A 185 64.59 -19.16 77.01
C PHE A 185 64.13 -20.43 76.27
N ASN A 186 64.31 -21.60 76.88
CA ASN A 186 63.88 -22.87 76.31
C ASN A 186 62.35 -22.93 76.13
N LYS A 187 61.58 -22.41 77.09
CA LYS A 187 60.12 -22.31 76.97
C LYS A 187 59.69 -21.40 75.82
N LEU A 188 60.32 -20.23 75.68
CA LEU A 188 60.02 -19.30 74.59
C LEU A 188 60.38 -19.89 73.21
N SER A 189 61.51 -20.62 73.13
CA SER A 189 61.89 -21.34 71.90
C SER A 189 60.84 -22.38 71.52
N TYR A 190 60.34 -23.16 72.48
CA TYR A 190 59.29 -24.15 72.25
C TYR A 190 57.96 -23.51 71.82
N GLU A 191 57.58 -22.39 72.43
CA GLU A 191 56.39 -21.61 72.03
C GLU A 191 56.53 -21.03 70.61
N PHE A 192 57.73 -20.57 70.25
CA PHE A 192 58.03 -20.07 68.91
C PHE A 192 57.93 -21.17 67.84
N ASP A 193 58.50 -22.35 68.10
CA ASP A 193 58.43 -23.49 67.17
C ASP A 193 56.98 -23.96 66.96
N ASN A 194 56.17 -23.98 68.04
CA ASN A 194 54.74 -24.29 67.94
C ASN A 194 53.98 -23.25 67.12
N PHE A 195 54.24 -21.96 67.35
CA PHE A 195 53.63 -20.87 66.57
C PHE A 195 54.01 -20.97 65.09
N LYS A 196 55.30 -21.23 64.79
CA LYS A 196 55.80 -21.43 63.43
C LYS A 196 55.06 -22.59 62.75
N LYS A 197 55.01 -23.76 63.39
CA LYS A 197 54.31 -24.94 62.87
C LYS A 197 52.81 -24.69 62.63
N GLN A 198 52.16 -23.96 63.55
CA GLN A 198 50.76 -23.59 63.38
C GLN A 198 50.54 -22.64 62.19
N THR A 199 51.50 -21.74 61.94
CA THR A 199 51.47 -20.81 60.81
C THR A 199 51.70 -21.54 59.47
N GLU A 200 52.66 -22.46 59.43
CA GLU A 200 52.93 -23.31 58.26
C GLU A 200 51.71 -24.17 57.89
N ASN A 201 51.07 -24.83 58.86
CA ASN A 201 49.86 -25.61 58.62
C ASN A 201 48.70 -24.76 58.05
N LYS A 202 48.54 -23.52 58.54
CA LYS A 202 47.52 -22.60 58.01
C LYS A 202 47.84 -22.17 56.58
N LEU A 203 49.11 -21.94 56.27
CA LEU A 203 49.56 -21.58 54.92
C LEU A 203 49.30 -22.71 53.93
N ASP A 204 49.57 -23.96 54.31
CA ASP A 204 49.31 -25.13 53.48
C ASP A 204 47.82 -25.32 53.20
N ALA A 205 46.97 -25.15 54.22
CA ALA A 205 45.52 -25.19 54.06
C ALA A 205 45.04 -24.09 53.08
N LEU A 206 45.53 -22.86 53.24
CA LEU A 206 45.18 -21.75 52.36
C LEU A 206 45.60 -22.01 50.91
N ASN A 207 46.78 -22.59 50.70
CA ASN A 207 47.25 -22.98 49.38
C ASN A 207 46.37 -24.07 48.76
N GLY A 208 45.88 -25.02 49.55
CA GLY A 208 44.89 -26.02 49.12
C GLY A 208 43.57 -25.39 48.67
N ASP A 209 43.05 -24.44 49.44
CA ASP A 209 41.83 -23.71 49.10
C ASP A 209 42.01 -22.91 47.79
N ILE A 210 43.17 -22.26 47.60
CA ILE A 210 43.50 -21.53 46.36
C ILE A 210 43.48 -22.46 45.14
N VAL A 211 44.04 -23.67 45.25
CA VAL A 211 44.05 -24.65 44.14
C VAL A 211 42.63 -25.12 43.82
N THR A 212 41.80 -25.34 44.84
CA THR A 212 40.39 -25.72 44.67
C THR A 212 39.61 -24.62 43.93
N ILE A 213 39.70 -23.37 44.41
CA ILE A 213 39.05 -22.21 43.78
C ILE A 213 39.51 -22.05 42.33
N LYS A 214 40.80 -22.23 42.04
CA LYS A 214 41.33 -22.15 40.67
C LYS A 214 40.73 -23.22 39.75
N THR A 215 40.52 -24.42 40.28
CA THR A 215 39.91 -25.54 39.54
C THR A 215 38.44 -25.27 39.26
N GLU A 216 37.70 -24.80 40.27
CA GLU A 216 36.29 -24.42 40.14
C GLU A 216 36.10 -23.29 39.11
N ASN A 217 36.95 -22.25 39.15
CA ASN A 217 36.94 -21.18 38.15
C ASN A 217 37.20 -21.68 36.73
N SER A 218 38.13 -22.61 36.55
CA SER A 218 38.39 -23.23 35.24
C SER A 218 37.19 -24.01 34.72
N ASN A 219 36.48 -24.73 35.60
CA ASN A 219 35.26 -25.44 35.23
C ASN A 219 34.10 -24.48 34.90
N MET A 220 33.92 -23.43 35.69
CA MET A 220 32.95 -22.36 35.40
C MET A 220 33.21 -21.73 34.03
N GLN A 221 34.48 -21.47 33.68
CA GLN A 221 34.82 -20.92 32.37
C GLN A 221 34.39 -21.87 31.23
N LYS A 222 34.64 -23.18 31.35
CA LYS A 222 34.18 -24.16 30.35
C LYS A 222 32.65 -24.19 30.22
N THR A 223 31.92 -24.05 31.33
CA THR A 223 30.46 -23.96 31.31
C THR A 223 29.99 -22.69 30.61
N ILE A 224 30.63 -21.55 30.86
CA ILE A 224 30.36 -20.27 30.19
C ILE A 224 30.59 -20.41 28.68
N ASP A 225 31.72 -20.99 28.27
CA ASP A 225 32.05 -21.17 26.85
C ASP A 225 31.01 -22.06 26.15
N THR A 226 30.55 -23.12 26.83
CA THR A 226 29.49 -24.00 26.32
C THR A 226 28.16 -23.27 26.17
N LEU A 227 27.78 -22.46 27.17
CA LEU A 227 26.55 -21.66 27.14
C LEU A 227 26.58 -20.63 26.01
N ASN A 228 27.72 -19.97 25.80
CA ASN A 228 27.89 -18.99 24.72
C ASN A 228 27.73 -19.66 23.36
N ASN A 229 28.33 -20.83 23.15
CA ASN A 229 28.17 -21.56 21.89
C ASN A 229 26.72 -21.97 21.64
N ASN A 230 26.03 -22.48 22.67
CA ASN A 230 24.61 -22.84 22.58
C ASN A 230 23.74 -21.62 22.27
N TYR A 231 24.03 -20.47 22.87
CA TYR A 231 23.33 -19.22 22.61
C TYR A 231 23.50 -18.79 21.14
N SER A 232 24.72 -18.79 20.62
CA SER A 232 24.99 -18.45 19.21
C SER A 232 24.27 -19.38 18.24
N SER A 233 24.26 -20.70 18.50
CA SER A 233 23.52 -21.66 17.67
C SER A 233 22.00 -21.44 17.73
N LEU A 234 21.46 -21.07 18.91
CA LEU A 234 20.06 -20.76 19.07
C LEU A 234 19.68 -19.47 18.33
N GLU A 235 20.52 -18.44 18.40
CA GLU A 235 20.34 -17.17 17.69
C GLU A 235 20.32 -17.39 16.17
N GLU A 236 21.26 -18.17 15.64
CA GLU A 236 21.31 -18.53 14.22
C GLU A 236 20.05 -19.29 13.77
N TYR A 237 19.61 -20.26 14.57
CA TYR A 237 18.37 -21.02 14.30
C TYR A 237 17.14 -20.12 14.27
N LEU A 238 17.00 -19.23 15.25
CA LEU A 238 15.87 -18.30 15.33
C LEU A 238 15.87 -17.33 14.15
N ASN A 239 17.03 -16.79 13.78
CA ASN A 239 17.17 -15.91 12.62
C ASN A 239 16.78 -16.63 11.31
N ALA A 240 17.22 -17.88 11.13
CA ALA A 240 16.83 -18.68 9.98
C ALA A 240 15.31 -18.96 9.93
N LYS A 241 14.69 -19.26 11.09
CA LYS A 241 13.24 -19.46 11.19
C LYS A 241 12.45 -18.19 10.90
N THR A 242 12.87 -17.05 11.42
CA THR A 242 12.24 -15.74 11.17
C THR A 242 12.28 -15.41 9.68
N LYS A 243 13.45 -15.52 9.03
CA LYS A 243 13.61 -15.27 7.59
C LYS A 243 12.72 -16.19 6.72
N ALA A 244 12.61 -17.46 7.10
CA ALA A 244 11.72 -18.40 6.41
C ALA A 244 10.24 -18.02 6.58
N LEU A 245 9.86 -17.53 7.77
CA LEU A 245 8.50 -17.07 8.03
C LEU A 245 8.17 -15.81 7.23
N ASP A 246 9.08 -14.85 7.19
CA ASP A 246 8.93 -13.62 6.40
C ASP A 246 8.76 -13.93 4.90
N THR A 247 9.55 -14.87 4.39
CA THR A 247 9.42 -15.33 3.00
C THR A 247 8.03 -15.91 2.74
N ARG A 248 7.53 -16.78 3.63
CA ARG A 248 6.18 -17.36 3.51
C ARG A 248 5.08 -16.31 3.59
N ILE A 249 5.21 -15.33 4.48
CA ILE A 249 4.26 -14.22 4.61
C ILE A 249 4.23 -13.40 3.32
N SER A 250 5.40 -13.09 2.74
CA SER A 250 5.50 -12.36 1.48
C SER A 250 4.83 -13.12 0.33
N THR A 251 5.04 -14.44 0.23
CA THR A 251 4.38 -15.27 -0.79
C THR A 251 2.86 -15.26 -0.62
N ILE A 252 2.37 -15.50 0.59
CA ILE A 252 0.92 -15.50 0.88
C ILE A 252 0.30 -14.13 0.59
N SER A 253 0.99 -13.04 0.92
CA SER A 253 0.51 -11.69 0.60
C SER A 253 0.39 -11.46 -0.92
N GLY A 254 1.35 -11.99 -1.69
CA GLY A 254 1.28 -12.02 -3.15
C GLY A 254 0.07 -12.82 -3.66
N ASP A 255 -0.11 -14.03 -3.17
CA ASP A 255 -1.23 -14.91 -3.55
C ASP A 255 -2.60 -14.28 -3.24
N VAL A 256 -2.75 -13.66 -2.06
CA VAL A 256 -3.98 -12.95 -1.67
C VAL A 256 -4.25 -11.76 -2.58
N THR A 257 -3.20 -11.03 -2.98
CA THR A 257 -3.31 -9.91 -3.91
C THR A 257 -3.78 -10.40 -5.28
N GLN A 258 -3.21 -11.50 -5.77
CA GLN A 258 -3.62 -12.10 -7.04
C GLN A 258 -5.07 -12.62 -6.98
N LEU A 259 -5.45 -13.32 -5.91
CA LEU A 259 -6.81 -13.83 -5.73
C LEU A 259 -7.85 -12.70 -5.73
N LYS A 260 -7.50 -11.53 -5.18
CA LYS A 260 -8.35 -10.35 -5.23
C LYS A 260 -8.57 -9.85 -6.67
N VAL A 261 -7.50 -9.84 -7.47
CA VAL A 261 -7.57 -9.49 -8.90
C VAL A 261 -8.42 -10.50 -9.67
N ASP A 262 -8.19 -11.79 -9.43
CA ASP A 262 -8.94 -12.87 -10.09
C ASP A 262 -10.44 -12.79 -9.76
N PHE A 263 -10.79 -12.51 -8.51
CA PHE A 263 -12.18 -12.33 -8.09
C PHE A 263 -12.85 -11.11 -8.74
N GLN A 264 -12.11 -10.00 -8.87
CA GLN A 264 -12.61 -8.81 -9.58
C GLN A 264 -12.86 -9.10 -11.06
N THR A 265 -11.94 -9.82 -11.69
CA THR A 265 -12.07 -10.27 -13.09
C THR A 265 -13.29 -11.16 -13.26
N PHE A 266 -13.42 -12.21 -12.42
CA PHE A 266 -14.58 -13.10 -12.43
C PHE A 266 -15.90 -12.35 -12.28
N LYS A 267 -15.98 -11.40 -11.35
CA LYS A 267 -17.17 -10.58 -11.15
C LYS A 267 -17.52 -9.77 -12.41
N SER A 268 -16.53 -9.14 -13.03
CA SER A 268 -16.72 -8.39 -14.28
C SER A 268 -17.25 -9.30 -15.40
N ASP A 269 -16.65 -10.48 -15.57
CA ASP A 269 -17.08 -11.45 -16.60
C ASP A 269 -18.49 -11.97 -16.34
N TYR A 270 -18.83 -12.21 -15.07
CA TYR A 270 -20.18 -12.58 -14.66
C TYR A 270 -21.19 -11.48 -15.00
N ASP A 271 -20.90 -10.22 -14.65
CA ASP A 271 -21.78 -9.08 -14.94
C ASP A 271 -22.01 -8.91 -16.46
N ILE A 272 -20.96 -9.06 -17.27
CA ILE A 272 -21.05 -9.04 -18.74
C ILE A 272 -21.95 -10.17 -19.26
N THR A 273 -21.81 -11.38 -18.69
CA THR A 273 -22.61 -12.55 -19.08
C THR A 273 -24.08 -12.31 -18.76
N VAL A 274 -24.41 -11.81 -17.57
CA VAL A 274 -25.78 -11.48 -17.16
C VAL A 274 -26.37 -10.40 -18.07
N GLN A 275 -25.64 -9.32 -18.36
CA GLN A 275 -26.09 -8.28 -19.27
C GLN A 275 -26.37 -8.82 -20.68
N THR A 276 -25.52 -9.72 -21.16
CA THR A 276 -25.70 -10.38 -22.47
C THR A 276 -26.95 -11.25 -22.48
N PHE A 277 -27.20 -12.00 -21.41
CA PHE A 277 -28.40 -12.83 -21.27
C PHE A 277 -29.66 -11.98 -21.20
N ASN A 278 -29.65 -10.90 -20.43
CA ASN A 278 -30.77 -9.95 -20.34
C ASN A 278 -31.12 -9.33 -21.70
N LYS A 279 -30.11 -8.96 -22.51
CA LYS A 279 -30.33 -8.50 -23.89
C LYS A 279 -30.98 -9.57 -24.77
N LYS A 280 -30.67 -10.85 -24.57
CA LYS A 280 -31.34 -11.96 -25.29
C LYS A 280 -32.79 -12.13 -24.84
N ILE A 281 -33.09 -12.02 -23.54
CA ILE A 281 -34.45 -12.04 -23.01
C ILE A 281 -35.28 -10.91 -23.60
N GLU A 282 -34.74 -9.69 -23.64
CA GLU A 282 -35.44 -8.53 -24.19
C GLU A 282 -35.82 -8.74 -25.67
N LYS A 283 -34.89 -9.27 -26.47
CA LYS A 283 -35.19 -9.66 -27.87
C LYS A 283 -36.28 -10.73 -27.95
N LEU A 284 -36.27 -11.71 -27.06
CA LEU A 284 -37.31 -12.76 -27.04
C LEU A 284 -38.68 -12.18 -26.68
N ASN A 285 -38.75 -11.27 -25.71
CA ASN A 285 -39.99 -10.60 -25.32
C ASN A 285 -40.58 -9.78 -26.47
N GLN A 286 -39.74 -9.11 -27.27
CA GLN A 286 -40.19 -8.41 -28.49
C GLN A 286 -40.80 -9.39 -29.52
N ILE A 287 -40.17 -10.55 -29.71
CA ILE A 287 -40.70 -11.59 -30.62
C ILE A 287 -42.05 -12.10 -30.13
N VAL A 288 -42.19 -12.36 -28.82
CA VAL A 288 -43.47 -12.81 -28.22
C VAL A 288 -44.57 -11.76 -28.43
N SER A 289 -44.28 -10.49 -28.16
CA SER A 289 -45.25 -9.39 -28.37
C SER A 289 -45.68 -9.26 -29.84
N ASN A 290 -44.74 -9.42 -30.78
CA ASN A 290 -45.05 -9.44 -32.21
C ASN A 290 -45.95 -10.63 -32.57
N TYR A 291 -45.69 -11.81 -32.01
CA TYR A 291 -46.52 -13.00 -32.22
C TYR A 291 -47.95 -12.80 -31.69
N GLU A 292 -48.12 -12.24 -30.49
CA GLU A 292 -49.43 -11.92 -29.93
C GLU A 292 -50.22 -10.99 -30.86
N THR A 293 -49.56 -9.95 -31.38
CA THR A 293 -50.16 -9.02 -32.36
C THR A 293 -50.62 -9.73 -33.62
N ILE A 294 -49.77 -10.61 -34.18
CA ILE A 294 -50.11 -11.41 -35.37
C ILE A 294 -51.28 -12.35 -35.07
N SER A 295 -51.30 -13.00 -33.91
CA SER A 295 -52.41 -13.88 -33.50
C SER A 295 -53.74 -13.14 -33.49
N THR A 296 -53.79 -11.93 -32.91
CA THR A 296 -54.99 -11.08 -32.92
C THR A 296 -55.42 -10.70 -34.34
N VAL A 297 -54.48 -10.39 -35.23
CA VAL A 297 -54.80 -10.11 -36.64
C VAL A 297 -55.40 -11.34 -37.32
N VAL A 298 -54.83 -12.52 -37.11
CA VAL A 298 -55.34 -13.78 -37.68
C VAL A 298 -56.75 -14.09 -37.16
N GLU A 299 -56.99 -13.93 -35.86
CA GLU A 299 -58.33 -14.10 -35.27
C GLU A 299 -59.36 -13.16 -35.90
N ASN A 300 -59.00 -11.89 -36.08
CA ASN A 300 -59.87 -10.91 -36.73
C ASN A 300 -60.13 -11.24 -38.21
N LEU A 301 -59.10 -11.65 -38.95
CA LEU A 301 -59.25 -12.09 -40.34
C LEU A 301 -60.19 -13.31 -40.43
N ASN A 302 -60.04 -14.27 -39.53
CA ASN A 302 -60.90 -15.45 -39.50
C ASN A 302 -62.36 -15.10 -39.19
N LYS A 303 -62.58 -14.15 -38.26
CA LYS A 303 -63.91 -13.60 -37.96
C LYS A 303 -64.52 -12.90 -39.18
N ASN A 304 -63.76 -12.02 -39.84
CA ASN A 304 -64.20 -11.31 -41.04
C ASN A 304 -64.55 -12.28 -42.18
N TYR A 305 -63.72 -13.29 -42.41
CA TYR A 305 -63.97 -14.34 -43.39
C TYR A 305 -65.28 -15.09 -43.09
N SER A 306 -65.50 -15.47 -41.83
CA SER A 306 -66.73 -16.14 -41.39
C SER A 306 -67.97 -15.26 -41.62
N THR A 307 -67.89 -13.96 -41.32
CA THR A 307 -68.99 -13.01 -41.57
C THR A 307 -69.25 -12.83 -43.07
N LEU A 308 -68.20 -12.67 -43.88
CA LEU A 308 -68.33 -12.53 -45.34
C LEU A 308 -68.96 -13.78 -45.95
N LYS A 309 -68.51 -14.97 -45.52
CA LYS A 309 -69.04 -16.26 -45.95
C LYS A 309 -70.54 -16.35 -45.64
N SER A 310 -70.95 -16.14 -44.39
CA SER A 310 -72.37 -16.20 -44.00
C SER A 310 -73.23 -15.16 -44.75
N THR A 311 -72.72 -13.94 -44.95
CA THR A 311 -73.42 -12.91 -45.73
C THR A 311 -73.63 -13.35 -47.18
N THR A 312 -72.61 -13.98 -47.78
CA THR A 312 -72.65 -14.46 -49.16
C THR A 312 -73.61 -15.65 -49.30
N GLU A 313 -73.55 -16.61 -48.37
CA GLU A 313 -74.48 -17.75 -48.29
C GLU A 313 -75.93 -17.26 -48.18
N ASN A 314 -76.22 -16.33 -47.27
CA ASN A 314 -77.56 -15.73 -47.15
C ASN A 314 -78.02 -15.05 -48.45
N LYS A 315 -77.13 -14.34 -49.15
CA LYS A 315 -77.49 -13.67 -50.41
C LYS A 315 -77.74 -14.65 -51.55
N ILE A 316 -77.00 -15.76 -51.58
CA ILE A 316 -77.24 -16.88 -52.50
C ILE A 316 -78.63 -17.48 -52.25
N ASP A 317 -79.01 -17.68 -50.99
CA ASP A 317 -80.32 -18.20 -50.61
C ASP A 317 -81.45 -17.23 -51.03
N GLU A 318 -81.30 -15.93 -50.75
CA GLU A 318 -82.23 -14.88 -51.20
C GLU A 318 -82.41 -14.88 -52.72
N LEU A 319 -81.31 -14.87 -53.49
CA LEU A 319 -81.36 -14.89 -54.96
C LEU A 319 -81.98 -16.19 -55.49
N SER A 320 -81.70 -17.31 -54.84
CA SER A 320 -82.32 -18.60 -55.19
C SER A 320 -83.83 -18.57 -54.99
N GLN A 321 -84.30 -17.93 -53.91
CA GLN A 321 -85.72 -17.71 -53.66
C GLN A 321 -86.34 -16.79 -54.71
N GLU A 322 -85.74 -15.61 -54.98
CA GLU A 322 -86.21 -14.67 -56.01
C GLU A 322 -86.30 -15.33 -57.40
N ILE A 323 -85.29 -16.11 -57.80
CA ILE A 323 -85.29 -16.85 -59.08
C ILE A 323 -86.45 -17.85 -59.13
N ASN A 324 -86.73 -18.55 -58.03
CA ASN A 324 -87.85 -19.49 -57.96
C ASN A 324 -89.22 -18.77 -58.03
N GLU A 325 -89.36 -17.62 -57.38
CA GLU A 325 -90.56 -16.78 -57.48
C GLU A 325 -90.78 -16.27 -58.92
N ILE A 326 -89.72 -15.80 -59.58
CA ILE A 326 -89.76 -15.39 -61.01
C ILE A 326 -90.15 -16.57 -61.90
N LYS A 327 -89.55 -17.75 -61.68
CA LYS A 327 -89.88 -18.98 -62.42
C LYS A 327 -91.35 -19.36 -62.28
N ASN A 328 -91.90 -19.26 -61.07
CA ASN A 328 -93.32 -19.55 -60.80
C ASN A 328 -94.25 -18.52 -61.46
N SER A 329 -93.89 -17.22 -61.44
CA SER A 329 -94.67 -16.16 -62.11
C SER A 329 -94.61 -16.23 -63.65
N SER A 330 -93.48 -16.63 -64.24
CA SER A 330 -93.31 -16.73 -65.71
C SER A 330 -94.11 -17.86 -66.35
N ASN A 331 -94.45 -18.93 -65.62
CA ASN A 331 -95.30 -20.02 -66.13
C ASN A 331 -96.75 -19.58 -66.42
N SER A 332 -97.13 -18.34 -66.06
CA SER A 332 -98.47 -17.79 -66.25
C SER A 332 -98.63 -16.85 -67.47
N THR A 333 -97.55 -16.56 -68.23
CA THR A 333 -97.58 -15.65 -69.40
C THR A 333 -96.95 -16.30 -70.65
N SER A 334 -97.55 -16.10 -71.82
CA SER A 334 -97.29 -16.82 -73.08
C SER A 334 -96.01 -16.44 -73.85
N SER A 335 -95.02 -15.83 -73.19
CA SER A 335 -93.73 -15.45 -73.79
C SER A 335 -92.58 -16.30 -73.21
N THR A 336 -92.52 -17.58 -73.61
CA THR A 336 -91.84 -18.64 -72.85
C THR A 336 -90.38 -18.94 -73.22
N SER A 337 -89.83 -18.53 -74.37
CA SER A 337 -88.47 -18.97 -74.77
C SER A 337 -87.33 -18.12 -74.20
N THR A 338 -87.45 -16.79 -74.23
CA THR A 338 -86.38 -15.88 -73.78
C THR A 338 -86.27 -15.82 -72.26
N ILE A 339 -87.41 -15.80 -71.55
CA ILE A 339 -87.44 -15.74 -70.08
C ILE A 339 -86.89 -17.04 -69.47
N ALA A 340 -87.20 -18.20 -70.06
CA ALA A 340 -86.66 -19.48 -69.62
C ALA A 340 -85.13 -19.58 -69.79
N LEU A 341 -84.58 -19.01 -70.87
CA LEU A 341 -83.13 -18.94 -71.09
C LEU A 341 -82.44 -18.04 -70.06
N ILE A 342 -83.05 -16.89 -69.71
CA ILE A 342 -82.51 -15.98 -68.70
C ILE A 342 -82.51 -16.66 -67.31
N ILE A 343 -83.59 -17.36 -66.95
CA ILE A 343 -83.70 -18.09 -65.68
C ILE A 343 -82.63 -19.19 -65.58
N SER A 344 -82.40 -19.97 -66.64
CA SER A 344 -81.41 -21.05 -66.60
C SER A 344 -79.97 -20.53 -66.44
N ILE A 345 -79.64 -19.40 -67.09
CA ILE A 345 -78.34 -18.74 -66.93
C ILE A 345 -78.18 -18.23 -65.49
N LEU A 346 -79.20 -17.60 -64.92
CA LEU A 346 -79.17 -17.10 -63.55
C LEU A 346 -79.04 -18.24 -62.51
N SER A 347 -79.80 -19.33 -62.66
CA SER A 347 -79.67 -20.51 -61.79
C SER A 347 -78.27 -21.14 -61.87
N GLY A 348 -77.69 -21.22 -63.07
CA GLY A 348 -76.33 -21.74 -63.26
C GLY A 348 -75.26 -20.86 -62.60
N ALA A 349 -75.41 -19.54 -62.68
CA ALA A 349 -74.50 -18.60 -62.04
C ALA A 349 -74.54 -18.72 -60.50
N VAL A 350 -75.72 -18.80 -59.90
CA VAL A 350 -75.89 -18.97 -58.45
C VAL A 350 -75.32 -20.30 -57.97
N ALA A 351 -75.59 -21.39 -58.68
CA ALA A 351 -75.04 -22.71 -58.36
C ALA A 351 -73.49 -22.75 -58.47
N GLY A 352 -72.92 -22.05 -59.44
CA GLY A 352 -71.47 -21.94 -59.61
C GLY A 352 -70.79 -21.22 -58.44
N ILE A 353 -71.40 -20.15 -57.94
CA ILE A 353 -70.86 -19.40 -56.78
C ILE A 353 -70.97 -20.23 -55.50
N ALA A 354 -72.09 -20.93 -55.28
CA ALA A 354 -72.27 -21.82 -54.12
C ALA A 354 -71.25 -22.98 -54.12
N LEU A 355 -70.97 -23.56 -55.29
CA LEU A 355 -69.97 -24.61 -55.44
C LEU A 355 -68.55 -24.09 -55.15
N TYR A 356 -68.22 -22.88 -55.62
CA TYR A 356 -66.93 -22.24 -55.34
C TYR A 356 -66.69 -22.08 -53.84
N LEU A 357 -67.67 -21.56 -53.10
CA LEU A 357 -67.60 -21.41 -51.64
C LEU A 357 -67.45 -22.75 -50.90
N THR A 358 -68.00 -23.83 -51.45
CA THR A 358 -67.92 -25.17 -50.86
C THR A 358 -66.53 -25.79 -51.06
N ILE A 359 -65.88 -25.52 -52.21
CA ILE A 359 -64.56 -26.06 -52.57
C ILE A 359 -63.41 -25.28 -51.91
N THR A 360 -63.62 -24.01 -51.57
CA THR A 360 -62.60 -23.17 -50.89
C THR A 360 -62.58 -23.32 -49.35
N ASN A 361 -63.30 -24.29 -48.78
CA ASN A 361 -63.09 -24.80 -47.42
C ASN A 361 -61.88 -25.75 -47.39
#